data_AF-A0A3R9PWV0-F1
#
_entry.id   AF-A0A3R9PWV0-F1
#
_cell.length_a   1.000
_cell.length_b   1.000
_cell.length_c   1.000
_cell.angle_alpha   90.00
_cell.angle_beta   90.00
_cell.angle_gamma   90.00
#
_symmetry.space_group_name_H-M   'P 1'
#
loop_
_entity.id
_entity.type
_entity.pdbx_description
1 polymer ?
#
loop_
_entity_poly.entity_id
_entity_poly.type
_entity_poly.pdbx_seq_one_letter_code
_entity_poly.pdbx_strand_id
1 'polypeptide(L)' 'MNFHSLRHTSATFLLNEGVHAKIISERLGHADIKTTMNIYSHVLRSADHEAAKHFTGLFVALK' A
#
# COMPACT_ATOMS: atom_id res chain seq x y z
N MET A 1 14.47 -11.03 -14.87
CA MET A 1 13.98 -9.93 -14.02
C MET A 1 14.30 -8.62 -14.71
N ASN A 2 13.33 -7.75 -14.99
CA ASN A 2 13.60 -6.44 -15.61
C ASN A 2 13.40 -5.31 -14.59
N PHE A 3 13.87 -4.10 -14.90
CA PHE A 3 13.74 -2.93 -14.01
C PHE A 3 12.28 -2.58 -13.69
N HIS A 4 11.35 -2.87 -14.59
CA HIS A 4 9.93 -2.67 -14.35
C HIS A 4 9.41 -3.60 -13.25
N SER A 5 9.82 -4.88 -13.25
CA SER A 5 9.50 -5.82 -12.15
C SER A 5 10.08 -5.37 -10.82
N LEU A 6 11.34 -4.89 -10.79
CA LEU A 6 11.96 -4.37 -9.57
C LEU A 6 11.23 -3.13 -9.03
N ARG A 7 10.78 -2.24 -9.92
CA ARG A 7 9.96 -1.08 -9.58
C ARG A 7 8.65 -1.50 -8.91
N HIS A 8 7.98 -2.52 -9.44
CA HIS A 8 6.76 -3.09 -8.83
C HIS A 8 7.05 -3.69 -7.46
N THR A 9 8.10 -4.51 -7.34
CA THR A 9 8.50 -5.09 -6.06
C THR A 9 8.80 -4.03 -5.01
N SER A 10 9.54 -2.97 -5.38
CA SER A 10 9.84 -1.86 -4.47
C SER A 10 8.59 -1.12 -4.01
N ALA A 11 7.65 -0.85 -4.91
CA ALA A 11 6.41 -0.15 -4.55
C ALA A 11 5.52 -0.98 -3.64
N THR A 12 5.33 -2.28 -3.96
CA THR A 12 4.58 -3.21 -3.11
C THR A 12 5.21 -3.36 -1.72
N PHE A 13 6.54 -3.48 -1.66
CA PHE A 13 7.26 -3.54 -0.37
C PHE A 13 6.99 -2.30 0.48
N LEU A 14 7.13 -1.10 -0.08
CA LEU A 14 6.89 0.14 0.65
C LEU A 14 5.44 0.30 1.09
N LEU A 15 4.47 -0.13 0.27
CA LEU A 15 3.05 -0.13 0.66
C LEU A 15 2.79 -1.06 1.85
N ASN A 16 3.41 -2.25 1.87
CA ASN A 16 3.28 -3.20 2.98
C ASN A 16 3.91 -2.67 4.27
N GLU A 17 4.98 -1.89 4.17
CA GLU A 17 5.58 -1.17 5.31
C GLU A 17 4.75 0.05 5.76
N GLY A 18 3.57 0.27 5.18
CA GLY A 18 2.66 1.36 5.55
C GLY A 18 3.06 2.73 5.01
N VAL A 19 4.00 2.81 4.06
CA VAL A 19 4.38 4.07 3.44
C VAL A 19 3.21 4.58 2.59
N HIS A 20 2.86 5.85 2.80
CA HIS A 20 1.72 6.45 2.13
C HIS A 20 1.87 6.44 0.60
N ALA A 21 0.81 6.04 -0.11
CA ALA A 21 0.83 5.86 -1.56
C ALA A 21 1.22 7.13 -2.35
N LYS A 22 0.96 8.32 -1.81
CA LYS A 22 1.41 9.59 -2.42
C LYS A 22 2.94 9.68 -2.50
N ILE A 23 3.65 9.32 -1.43
CA ILE A 23 5.12 9.35 -1.36
C ILE A 23 5.71 8.37 -2.37
N ILE A 24 5.13 7.18 -2.44
CA ILE A 24 5.54 6.15 -3.40
C ILE A 24 5.28 6.66 -4.83
N SER A 25 4.12 7.26 -5.08
CA SER A 25 3.77 7.84 -6.39
C SER A 25 4.78 8.90 -6.85
N GLU A 26 5.21 9.78 -5.95
CA GLU A 26 6.22 10.80 -6.23
C GLU A 26 7.59 10.19 -6.50
N ARG A 27 8.04 9.23 -5.69
CA ARG A 27 9.29 8.47 -5.92
C ARG A 27 9.29 7.76 -7.26
N LEU A 28 8.13 7.26 -7.66
CA LEU A 28 7.91 6.60 -8.94
C LEU A 28 7.81 7.60 -10.11
N GLY A 29 7.59 8.89 -9.85
CA GLY A 29 7.41 9.91 -10.88
C GLY A 29 6.06 9.81 -11.61
N HIS A 30 5.03 9.24 -10.98
CA HIS A 30 3.68 9.26 -11.54
C HIS A 30 3.05 10.65 -11.34
N ALA A 31 2.61 11.27 -12.43
CA ALA A 31 1.97 12.59 -12.41
C ALA A 31 0.65 12.61 -11.63
N ASP A 32 -0.10 11.50 -11.65
CA ASP A 32 -1.33 11.32 -10.88
C ASP A 32 -1.17 10.16 -9.88
N ILE A 33 -1.53 10.41 -8.62
CA ILE A 33 -1.56 9.39 -7.57
C ILE A 33 -2.51 8.23 -7.93
N LYS A 34 -3.57 8.50 -8.70
CA LYS A 34 -4.51 7.48 -9.16
C LYS A 34 -3.80 6.37 -9.93
N THR A 35 -2.73 6.68 -10.67
CA THR A 35 -1.93 5.65 -11.36
C THR A 35 -1.36 4.65 -10.36
N THR A 36 -0.70 5.13 -9.30
CA THR A 36 -0.16 4.28 -8.23
C THR A 36 -1.26 3.52 -7.51
N MET A 37 -2.33 4.20 -7.11
CA MET A 37 -3.46 3.60 -6.38
C MET A 37 -4.16 2.51 -7.20
N ASN A 38 -4.32 2.71 -8.52
CA ASN A 38 -4.95 1.73 -9.39
C ASN A 38 -4.06 0.50 -9.60
N ILE A 39 -2.77 0.70 -9.88
CA ILE A 39 -1.80 -0.38 -10.10
C ILE A 39 -1.68 -1.27 -8.86
N TYR A 40 -1.60 -0.67 -7.67
CA TYR A 40 -1.39 -1.40 -6.41
C TYR A 40 -2.66 -1.53 -5.56
N SER A 41 -3.83 -1.39 -6.17
CA SER A 41 -5.14 -1.45 -5.49
C SER A 41 -5.36 -2.73 -4.68
N HIS A 42 -4.81 -3.86 -5.14
CA HIS A 42 -4.88 -5.14 -4.44
C HIS A 42 -4.09 -5.11 -3.12
N VAL A 43 -2.90 -4.52 -3.10
CA VAL A 43 -2.07 -4.37 -1.89
C VAL A 43 -2.78 -3.48 -0.87
N LEU A 44 -3.35 -2.37 -1.34
CA LEU A 44 -4.09 -1.44 -0.50
C LEU A 44 -5.34 -2.06 0.12
N ARG A 45 -6.05 -2.92 -0.61
CA ARG A 45 -7.18 -3.68 -0.06
C ARG A 45 -6.75 -4.65 1.03
N SER A 46 -5.60 -5.30 0.87
CA SER A 46 -5.02 -6.15 1.92
C SER A 46 -4.66 -5.34 3.16
N ALA A 47 -4.07 -4.15 2.98
CA ALA A 47 -3.75 -3.25 4.09
C ALA A 47 -5.02 -2.76 4.83
N ASP A 48 -6.08 -2.45 4.09
CA ASP A 48 -7.39 -2.06 4.66
C ASP A 48 -8.02 -3.19 5.48
N HIS A 49 -7.99 -4.42 4.97
CA HIS A 49 -8.43 -5.59 5.72
C HIS A 49 -7.65 -5.79 7.03
N GLU A 50 -6.34 -5.57 7.02
CA GLU A 50 -5.51 -5.71 8.22
C GLU A 50 -5.81 -4.59 9.23
N ALA A 51 -6.01 -3.37 8.76
CA ALA A 51 -6.46 -2.25 9.59
C ALA A 51 -7.81 -2.55 10.26
N ALA A 52 -8.77 -3.13 9.53
CA ALA A 52 -10.07 -3.53 10.07
C ALA A 52 -9.95 -4.61 11.16
N LYS A 53 -9.05 -5.60 11.00
CA LYS A 53 -8.78 -6.60 12.04
C LYS A 53 -8.18 -5.97 13.29
N HIS A 54 -7.21 -5.08 13.14
CA HIS A 54 -6.59 -4.37 14.26
C HIS A 54 -7.63 -3.57 15.05
N PHE A 55 -8.50 -2.85 14.33
CA PHE A 55 -9.61 -2.10 14.94
C PHE A 55 -10.57 -3.02 15.70
N THR A 56 -10.92 -4.17 15.12
CA THR A 56 -11.77 -5.18 15.77
C THR A 56 -11.11 -5.71 17.06
N GLY A 57 -9.81 -6.01 17.01
CA GLY A 57 -9.05 -6.45 18.19
C GLY A 57 -9.04 -5.41 19.31
N LEU A 58 -8.94 -4.12 18.98
CA LEU A 58 -9.01 -3.02 19.96
C LEU A 58 -10.37 -3.01 20.70
N PHE A 59 -11.48 -3.19 19.99
CA PHE A 59 -12.80 -3.24 20.65
C PHE A 59 -12.96 -4.44 21.57
N VAL A 60 -12.40 -5.60 21.20
CA VAL A 60 -12.42 -6.78 22.07
C VAL A 60 -11.59 -6.55 23.32
N ALA A 61 -10.42 -5.90 23.22
CA ALA A 61 -9.54 -5.63 24.36
C ALA A 61 -10.09 -4.56 25.32
N LEU A 62 -10.96 -3.67 24.85
CA LEU A 62 -11.58 -2.60 25.63
C LEU A 62 -12.90 -3.02 26.31
N LYS A 63 -13.33 -4.27 26.12
CA LYS A 63 -14.51 -4.87 26.76
C LYS A 63 -14.09 -5.91 27.79
#